data_AF-A0A7K3W8U0-F1
#
_entry.id   AF-A0A7K3W8U0-F1
#
_cell.length_a   1.000
_cell.length_b   1.000
_cell.length_c   1.000
_cell.angle_alpha   90.00
_cell.angle_beta   90.00
_cell.angle_gamma   90.00
#
_symmetry.space_group_name_H-M   'P 1'
#
loop_
_entity.id
_entity.type
_entity.pdbx_description
1 polymer ?
#
loop_
_entity_poly.entity_id
_entity_poly.type
_entity_poly.pdbx_seq_one_letter_code
_entity_poly.pdbx_strand_id
1 'polypeptide(L)'
;MTTTTRGLLVTLLCAAAALLGMSPASAADTGLLRLAHLSPDTPSVDVYVNSVSDPNQAITLPGVSYGTVSDYQSVPAGTYTVSMRSAGADPSTPPVLSTTVQIEPGSARTVAGVGYFASLGLEILDDSLALPPAGQSRVRVISAAATAPSLDVAVTGGSSVASKLAFAARTDYVDVPGGTTTLQVTGGSGAPTSLPVDLAAGSVYSVIVLDNSDGGLTVQLALDAASPQVVPVGGVETGAGGTAGGQDAATLPLVAGGIAAMAALAVLTTVLLRSPGTHRPRHAATRS
;
A
#
# COMPACT_ATOMS: atom_id res chain seq x y z
N MET A 1 40.45 -42.78 5.09
CA MET A 1 39.76 -41.48 4.92
C MET A 1 38.42 -41.56 5.65
N THR A 2 38.42 -41.71 6.98
CA THR A 2 38.38 -40.67 8.04
C THR A 2 37.15 -39.75 7.95
N THR A 3 36.26 -39.92 8.92
CA THR A 3 35.00 -39.22 9.23
C THR A 3 35.09 -37.70 9.37
N THR A 4 36.27 -37.11 9.19
CA THR A 4 36.54 -35.67 9.26
C THR A 4 36.09 -34.88 8.03
N THR A 5 35.89 -35.53 6.87
CA THR A 5 35.56 -34.84 5.62
C THR A 5 34.06 -34.46 5.49
N ARG A 6 33.18 -35.12 6.26
CA ARG A 6 31.73 -34.82 6.25
C ARG A 6 31.36 -33.57 7.07
N GLY A 7 32.18 -33.20 8.06
CA GLY A 7 31.95 -31.99 8.87
C GLY A 7 32.27 -30.68 8.14
N LEU A 8 33.18 -30.73 7.16
CA LEU A 8 33.64 -29.55 6.43
C LEU A 8 32.66 -29.09 5.33
N LEU A 9 31.88 -30.03 4.75
CA LEU A 9 30.87 -29.67 3.73
C LEU A 9 29.60 -29.04 4.32
N VAL A 10 29.21 -29.40 5.55
CA VAL A 10 28.02 -28.83 6.21
C VAL A 10 28.30 -27.43 6.75
N THR A 11 29.53 -27.15 7.20
CA THR A 11 29.95 -25.81 7.65
C THR A 11 30.10 -24.81 6.50
N LEU A 12 30.52 -25.26 5.32
CA LEU A 12 30.62 -24.38 4.14
C LEU A 12 29.26 -23.96 3.57
N LEU A 13 28.23 -24.81 3.70
CA LEU A 13 26.87 -24.50 3.23
C LEU A 13 26.14 -23.50 4.15
N CYS A 14 26.38 -23.53 5.46
CA CYS A 14 25.86 -22.52 6.39
C CYS A 14 26.53 -21.14 6.21
N ALA A 15 27.80 -21.09 5.79
CA ALA A 15 28.50 -19.83 5.52
C ALA A 15 28.03 -19.15 4.22
N ALA A 16 27.56 -19.91 3.22
CA ALA A 16 27.02 -19.36 1.98
C ALA A 16 25.62 -18.73 2.17
N ALA A 17 24.82 -19.21 3.13
CA ALA A 17 23.53 -18.60 3.47
C ALA A 17 23.66 -17.27 4.23
N ALA A 18 24.80 -17.00 4.88
CA ALA A 18 25.08 -15.76 5.59
C ALA A 18 25.61 -14.62 4.70
N LEU A 19 25.94 -14.91 3.43
CA LEU A 19 26.42 -13.93 2.44
C LEU A 19 25.32 -13.41 1.51
N LEU A 20 24.12 -13.98 1.59
CA LEU A 20 22.92 -13.31 1.11
C LEU A 20 22.59 -12.28 2.19
N GLY A 21 23.08 -11.06 2.01
CA GLY A 21 22.70 -9.92 2.83
C GLY A 21 21.21 -9.66 2.69
N MET A 22 20.37 -10.42 3.40
CA MET A 22 19.05 -9.97 3.78
C MET A 22 19.27 -8.72 4.61
N SER A 23 19.28 -7.57 3.93
CA SER A 23 19.10 -6.29 4.58
C SER A 23 17.87 -6.45 5.48
N PRO A 24 17.95 -6.11 6.78
CA PRO A 24 16.72 -6.03 7.57
C PRO A 24 15.77 -5.12 6.79
N ALA A 25 14.53 -5.57 6.58
CA ALA A 25 13.51 -4.70 6.02
C ALA A 25 13.46 -3.49 6.95
N SER A 26 13.96 -2.34 6.48
CA SER A 26 13.85 -1.09 7.23
C SER A 26 12.38 -0.94 7.53
N ALA A 27 12.02 -0.74 8.80
CA ALA A 27 10.73 -0.11 9.09
C ALA A 27 10.69 1.13 8.20
N ALA A 28 9.66 1.24 7.37
CA ALA A 28 9.56 2.38 6.48
C ALA A 28 9.55 3.63 7.37
N ASP A 29 10.54 4.51 7.26
CA ASP A 29 10.59 5.79 7.99
C ASP A 29 9.53 6.78 7.47
N THR A 30 8.47 6.25 6.86
CA THR A 30 7.38 6.93 6.19
C THR A 30 6.06 6.39 6.67
N GLY A 31 5.05 7.25 6.73
CA GLY A 31 3.65 6.85 6.80
C GLY A 31 2.90 7.25 5.53
N LEU A 32 1.60 6.96 5.50
CA LEU A 32 0.70 7.31 4.42
C LEU A 32 -0.25 8.41 4.87
N LEU A 33 -0.37 9.47 4.08
CA LEU A 33 -1.31 10.55 4.32
C LEU A 33 -2.25 10.70 3.12
N ARG A 34 -3.55 10.76 3.38
CA ARG A 34 -4.60 11.02 2.40
C ARG A 34 -5.43 12.22 2.82
N LEU A 35 -5.96 12.97 1.87
CA LEU A 35 -6.85 14.09 2.14
C LEU A 35 -8.23 13.80 1.54
N ALA A 36 -9.28 14.25 2.23
CA ALA A 36 -10.65 14.11 1.76
C ALA A 36 -11.44 15.40 1.98
N HIS A 37 -12.28 15.77 1.03
CA HIS A 37 -13.21 16.89 1.16
C HIS A 37 -14.64 16.38 1.20
N LEU A 38 -15.19 16.29 2.40
CA LEU A 38 -16.47 15.65 2.70
C LEU A 38 -17.53 16.65 3.22
N SER A 39 -17.27 17.95 3.08
CA SER A 39 -18.26 19.00 3.31
C SER A 39 -19.04 19.33 2.03
N PRO A 40 -20.36 19.14 1.99
CA PRO A 40 -21.17 19.25 0.77
C PRO A 40 -21.40 20.68 0.27
N ASP A 41 -21.43 21.66 1.19
CA ASP A 41 -21.73 23.07 0.91
C ASP A 41 -20.49 23.98 1.01
N THR A 42 -19.32 23.41 1.28
CA THR A 42 -18.04 24.13 1.24
C THR A 42 -17.55 24.23 -0.21
N PRO A 43 -17.27 25.45 -0.73
CA PRO A 43 -16.64 25.61 -2.04
C PRO A 43 -15.28 24.93 -2.12
N SER A 44 -14.78 24.69 -3.33
CA SER A 44 -13.45 24.09 -3.51
C SER A 44 -12.36 24.84 -2.73
N VAL A 45 -11.42 24.07 -2.19
CA VAL A 45 -10.28 24.57 -1.43
C VAL A 45 -8.96 24.12 -2.02
N ASP A 46 -7.93 24.94 -1.80
CA ASP A 46 -6.55 24.50 -1.94
C ASP A 46 -6.06 23.98 -0.60
N VAL A 47 -5.55 22.75 -0.58
CA VAL A 47 -5.05 22.09 0.64
C VAL A 47 -3.54 22.05 0.62
N TYR A 48 -2.93 22.48 1.72
CA TYR A 48 -1.48 22.53 1.89
C TYR A 48 -1.10 21.66 3.08
N VAL A 49 -0.20 20.72 2.85
CA VAL A 49 0.39 19.86 3.87
C VAL A 49 1.85 20.25 3.99
N ASN A 50 2.26 20.81 5.13
CA ASN A 50 3.63 21.25 5.36
C ASN A 50 4.22 20.50 6.55
N SER A 51 5.43 19.95 6.40
CA SER A 51 6.16 19.40 7.53
C SER A 51 6.53 20.52 8.50
N VAL A 52 6.38 20.25 9.80
CA VAL A 52 6.79 21.16 10.87
C VAL A 52 8.32 21.19 11.00
N SER A 53 9.00 20.11 10.61
CA SER A 53 10.44 19.93 10.82
C SER A 53 11.29 20.15 9.57
N ASP A 54 10.72 20.00 8.37
CA ASP A 54 11.43 20.21 7.10
C ASP A 54 10.63 21.12 6.16
N PRO A 55 11.05 22.37 5.94
CA PRO A 55 10.33 23.30 5.08
C PRO A 55 10.31 22.90 3.60
N ASN A 56 11.16 21.96 3.17
CA ASN A 56 11.16 21.45 1.79
C ASN A 56 10.14 20.33 1.58
N GLN A 57 9.60 19.75 2.67
CA GLN A 57 8.57 18.74 2.61
C GLN A 57 7.20 19.40 2.67
N ALA A 58 6.69 19.74 1.49
CA ALA A 58 5.37 20.32 1.31
C ALA A 58 4.61 19.63 0.18
N ILE A 59 3.30 19.47 0.35
CA ILE A 59 2.38 18.96 -0.67
C ILE A 59 1.25 19.96 -0.82
N THR A 60 0.87 20.26 -2.06
CA THR A 60 -0.26 21.12 -2.38
C THR A 60 -1.23 20.39 -3.29
N LEU A 61 -2.50 20.37 -2.91
CA LEU A 61 -3.61 19.85 -3.69
C LEU A 61 -4.55 21.01 -4.02
N PRO A 62 -4.49 21.55 -5.26
CA PRO A 62 -5.34 22.66 -5.65
C PRO A 62 -6.76 22.20 -6.01
N GLY A 63 -7.75 23.07 -5.77
CA GLY A 63 -9.10 22.91 -6.29
C GLY A 63 -9.86 21.67 -5.80
N VAL A 64 -9.54 21.17 -4.62
CA VAL A 64 -10.19 19.99 -4.02
C VAL A 64 -11.65 20.33 -3.73
N SER A 65 -12.59 19.61 -4.33
CA SER A 65 -14.05 19.82 -4.19
C SER A 65 -14.73 18.71 -3.40
N TYR A 66 -15.99 18.91 -3.02
CA TYR A 66 -16.81 17.88 -2.36
C TYR A 66 -16.74 16.50 -3.03
N GLY A 67 -16.59 15.46 -2.21
CA GLY A 67 -16.41 14.06 -2.63
C GLY A 67 -14.97 13.69 -2.99
N THR A 68 -14.08 14.67 -3.21
CA THR A 68 -12.69 14.39 -3.58
C THR A 68 -11.97 13.67 -2.44
N VAL A 69 -11.34 12.56 -2.77
CA VAL A 69 -10.41 11.82 -1.91
C VAL A 69 -9.12 11.68 -2.70
N SER A 70 -8.01 12.16 -2.15
CA SER A 70 -6.71 12.03 -2.82
C SER A 70 -6.24 10.57 -2.78
N ASP A 71 -5.23 10.25 -3.59
CA ASP A 71 -4.42 9.06 -3.33
C ASP A 71 -3.66 9.22 -2.01
N TYR A 72 -3.23 8.10 -1.43
CA TYR A 72 -2.26 8.14 -0.33
C TYR A 72 -0.92 8.65 -0.84
N GLN A 73 -0.38 9.63 -0.12
CA GLN A 73 0.96 10.14 -0.29
C GLN A 73 1.86 9.48 0.75
N SER A 74 2.96 8.86 0.31
CA SER A 74 4.00 8.42 1.22
C SER A 74 4.80 9.65 1.66
N VAL A 75 4.83 9.89 2.96
CA VAL A 75 5.52 11.03 3.56
C VAL A 75 6.44 10.55 4.68
N PRO A 76 7.60 11.19 4.90
CA PRO A 76 8.43 10.90 6.07
C PRO A 76 7.63 10.97 7.37
N ALA A 77 7.92 10.09 8.32
CA ALA A 77 7.32 10.14 9.64
C ALA A 77 7.66 11.48 10.31
N GLY A 78 6.68 12.09 10.97
CA GLY A 78 6.83 13.43 11.53
C GLY A 78 5.50 14.13 11.74
N THR A 79 5.57 15.39 12.15
CA THR A 79 4.40 16.24 12.36
C THR A 79 4.17 17.10 11.12
N TYR A 80 2.93 17.16 10.65
CA TYR A 80 2.51 17.98 9.52
C TYR A 80 1.38 18.92 9.91
N THR A 81 1.43 20.14 9.41
CA THR A 81 0.28 21.05 9.43
C THR A 81 -0.48 20.90 8.12
N VAL A 82 -1.76 20.56 8.22
CA VAL A 82 -2.69 20.55 7.09
C VAL A 82 -3.55 21.80 7.17
N SER A 83 -3.52 22.61 6.12
CA SER A 83 -4.23 23.88 6.07
C SER A 83 -5.05 24.00 4.79
N MET A 84 -6.27 24.49 4.91
CA MET A 84 -7.19 24.70 3.80
C MET A 84 -7.37 26.19 3.56
N ARG A 85 -7.35 26.60 2.30
CA ARG A 85 -7.62 27.96 1.84
C ARG A 85 -8.66 27.92 0.75
N SER A 86 -9.39 29.01 0.54
CA SER A 86 -10.26 29.14 -0.64
C SER A 86 -9.46 28.86 -1.91
N ALA A 87 -10.01 28.08 -2.84
CA ALA A 87 -9.30 27.73 -4.06
C ALA A 87 -8.86 28.98 -4.84
N GLY A 88 -7.60 28.99 -5.29
CA GLY A 88 -7.00 30.10 -6.03
C GLY A 88 -6.64 31.32 -5.18
N ALA A 89 -6.84 31.28 -3.85
CA ALA A 89 -6.35 32.33 -2.96
C ALA A 89 -4.82 32.34 -2.92
N ASP A 90 -4.24 33.51 -2.66
CA ASP A 90 -2.80 33.64 -2.46
C ASP A 90 -2.33 32.68 -1.32
N PRO A 91 -1.26 31.88 -1.49
CA PRO A 91 -0.81 30.93 -0.48
C PRO A 91 -0.46 31.55 0.88
N SER A 92 -0.14 32.84 0.92
CA SER A 92 0.12 33.60 2.16
C SER A 92 -1.15 34.01 2.91
N THR A 93 -2.32 33.88 2.27
CA THR A 93 -3.62 34.15 2.90
C THR A 93 -3.79 33.24 4.13
N PRO A 94 -4.27 33.76 5.28
CA PRO A 94 -4.58 32.94 6.43
C PRO A 94 -5.51 31.78 6.05
N PRO A 95 -5.24 30.54 6.51
CA PRO A 95 -6.10 29.41 6.19
C PRO A 95 -7.47 29.54 6.86
N VAL A 96 -8.50 29.05 6.18
CA VAL A 96 -9.86 28.99 6.74
C VAL A 96 -9.97 27.94 7.84
N LEU A 97 -9.22 26.84 7.69
CA LEU A 97 -9.05 25.80 8.67
C LEU A 97 -7.62 25.28 8.64
N SER A 98 -7.12 24.89 9.81
CA SER A 98 -5.84 24.21 9.92
C SER A 98 -5.90 23.20 11.05
N THR A 99 -5.21 22.08 10.87
CA THR A 99 -4.97 21.08 11.91
C THR A 99 -3.54 20.58 11.85
N THR A 100 -3.11 19.91 12.91
CA THR A 100 -1.82 19.25 12.97
C THR A 100 -2.04 17.76 13.04
N VAL A 101 -1.39 17.01 12.16
CA VAL A 101 -1.44 15.55 12.11
C VAL A 101 -0.03 15.01 12.36
N GLN A 102 0.08 14.08 13.30
CA GLN A 102 1.29 13.27 13.45
C GLN A 102 1.24 12.16 12.40
N ILE A 103 2.38 11.74 11.86
CA ILE A 103 2.48 10.56 11.00
C ILE A 103 3.56 9.67 11.59
N GLU A 104 3.17 8.47 12.02
CA GLU A 104 4.09 7.47 12.53
C GLU A 104 4.60 6.56 11.40
N PRO A 105 5.80 5.95 11.56
CA PRO A 105 6.29 4.94 10.62
C PRO A 105 5.26 3.83 10.38
N GLY A 106 4.91 3.59 9.12
CA GLY A 106 3.95 2.56 8.71
C GLY A 106 2.48 2.83 9.06
N SER A 107 2.13 3.98 9.64
CA SER A 107 0.73 4.34 9.85
C SER A 107 0.10 4.92 8.57
N ALA A 108 -1.22 4.84 8.47
CA ALA A 108 -1.99 5.49 7.42
C ALA A 108 -3.05 6.39 8.06
N ARG A 109 -3.13 7.63 7.60
CA ARG A 109 -4.11 8.60 8.08
C ARG A 109 -4.80 9.31 6.94
N THR A 110 -6.09 9.57 7.11
CA THR A 110 -6.86 10.49 6.25
C THR A 110 -7.20 11.75 7.04
N VAL A 111 -6.90 12.94 6.49
CA VAL A 111 -7.41 14.20 7.03
C VAL A 111 -8.59 14.65 6.19
N ALA A 112 -9.78 14.66 6.78
CA ALA A 112 -11.03 14.94 6.10
C ALA A 112 -11.61 16.29 6.53
N GLY A 113 -11.96 17.15 5.58
CA GLY A 113 -12.85 18.29 5.82
C GLY A 113 -14.29 17.80 5.91
N VAL A 114 -14.95 17.95 7.06
CA VAL A 114 -16.27 17.37 7.35
C VAL A 114 -17.24 18.42 7.89
N GLY A 115 -18.55 18.13 7.79
CA GLY A 115 -19.61 19.00 8.31
C GLY A 115 -20.09 20.03 7.28
N TYR A 116 -20.97 20.93 7.70
CA TYR A 116 -21.43 22.05 6.88
C TYR A 116 -20.38 23.17 6.84
N PHE A 117 -20.39 24.01 5.82
CA PHE A 117 -19.49 25.16 5.71
C PHE A 117 -19.55 26.08 6.95
N ALA A 118 -20.76 26.31 7.48
CA ALA A 118 -20.96 27.13 8.68
C ALA A 118 -20.40 26.49 9.98
N SER A 119 -20.11 25.19 9.96
CA SER A 119 -19.58 24.43 11.08
C SER A 119 -18.46 23.48 10.63
N LEU A 120 -17.64 23.95 9.69
CA LEU A 120 -16.65 23.11 9.02
C LEU A 120 -15.59 22.65 10.01
N GLY A 121 -15.23 21.37 9.95
CA GLY A 121 -14.21 20.77 10.79
C GLY A 121 -13.17 19.98 9.99
N LEU A 122 -12.01 19.76 10.61
CA LEU A 122 -11.03 18.79 10.14
C LEU A 122 -11.02 17.60 11.08
N GLU A 123 -11.29 16.42 10.54
CA GLU A 123 -11.20 15.15 11.25
C GLU A 123 -9.96 14.39 10.78
N ILE A 124 -9.21 13.84 11.73
CA ILE A 124 -8.08 12.94 11.46
C ILE A 124 -8.58 11.52 11.68
N LEU A 125 -8.57 10.73 10.61
CA LEU A 125 -8.98 9.34 10.61
C LEU A 125 -7.75 8.45 10.61
N ASP A 126 -7.67 7.54 11.58
CA ASP A 126 -6.70 6.44 11.54
C ASP A 126 -7.23 5.35 10.60
N ASP A 127 -6.47 5.06 9.55
CA ASP A 127 -6.87 4.12 8.51
C ASP A 127 -6.29 2.75 8.82
N SER A 128 -7.14 1.72 8.72
CA SER A 128 -6.69 0.35 8.95
C SER A 128 -6.06 -0.22 7.69
N LEU A 129 -4.79 -0.60 7.76
CA LEU A 129 -4.12 -1.38 6.71
C LEU A 129 -4.20 -2.89 6.96
N ALA A 130 -4.92 -3.31 8.01
CA ALA A 130 -5.04 -4.71 8.38
C ALA A 130 -6.03 -5.42 7.45
N LEU A 131 -5.51 -6.32 6.62
CA LEU A 131 -6.30 -7.08 5.66
C LEU A 131 -7.35 -7.97 6.36
N PRO A 132 -8.54 -8.13 5.77
CA PRO A 132 -9.59 -9.00 6.31
C PRO A 132 -9.25 -10.50 6.13
N PRO A 133 -9.99 -11.40 6.81
CA PRO A 133 -9.93 -12.83 6.52
C PRO A 133 -10.20 -13.18 5.06
N ALA A 134 -9.74 -14.35 4.62
CA ALA A 134 -9.96 -14.83 3.25
C ALA A 134 -11.46 -14.85 2.89
N GLY A 135 -11.79 -14.33 1.70
CA GLY A 135 -13.17 -14.22 1.22
C GLY A 135 -13.95 -13.00 1.74
N GLN A 136 -13.40 -12.23 2.68
CA GLN A 136 -14.04 -11.04 3.24
C GLN A 136 -13.44 -9.75 2.67
N SER A 137 -14.20 -8.66 2.71
CA SER A 137 -13.73 -7.29 2.61
C SER A 137 -13.91 -6.61 3.97
N ARG A 138 -13.03 -5.66 4.30
CA ARG A 138 -13.19 -4.81 5.49
C ARG A 138 -13.69 -3.45 5.08
N VAL A 139 -14.67 -2.90 5.79
CA VAL A 139 -15.26 -1.60 5.44
C VAL A 139 -15.48 -0.74 6.67
N ARG A 140 -15.29 0.57 6.56
CA ARG A 140 -15.92 1.57 7.44
C ARG A 140 -16.85 2.45 6.62
N VAL A 141 -17.86 3.03 7.24
CA VAL A 141 -18.75 4.00 6.60
C VAL A 141 -18.42 5.40 7.10
N ILE A 142 -18.35 6.38 6.20
CA ILE A 142 -18.24 7.81 6.50
C ILE A 142 -19.49 8.49 5.95
N SER A 143 -20.23 9.18 6.83
CA SER A 143 -21.44 9.93 6.46
C SER A 143 -21.09 11.36 6.07
N ALA A 144 -21.16 11.65 4.77
CA ALA A 144 -20.82 12.95 4.21
C ALA A 144 -21.98 13.56 3.38
N ALA A 145 -23.18 12.96 3.43
CA ALA A 145 -24.38 13.45 2.77
C ALA A 145 -25.19 14.36 3.71
N ALA A 146 -25.29 15.66 3.39
CA ALA A 146 -26.05 16.63 4.17
C ALA A 146 -27.56 16.37 4.14
N THR A 147 -28.07 15.77 3.05
CA THR A 147 -29.50 15.41 2.95
C THR A 147 -29.89 14.27 3.89
N ALA A 148 -28.91 13.55 4.48
CA ALA A 148 -29.11 12.46 5.41
C ALA A 148 -28.49 12.78 6.78
N PRO A 149 -29.21 13.51 7.67
CA PRO A 149 -28.69 13.88 9.00
C PRO A 149 -28.36 12.68 9.89
N SER A 150 -28.98 11.53 9.61
CA SER A 150 -28.58 10.22 10.10
C SER A 150 -28.82 9.17 9.03
N LEU A 151 -27.93 8.18 8.92
CA LEU A 151 -28.06 7.09 7.96
C LEU A 151 -27.87 5.69 8.57
N ASP A 152 -28.58 4.72 8.01
CA ASP A 152 -28.33 3.29 8.20
C ASP A 152 -27.75 2.73 6.89
N VAL A 153 -26.75 1.85 7.00
CA VAL A 153 -26.17 1.13 5.86
C VAL A 153 -26.19 -0.36 6.15
N ALA A 154 -26.68 -1.15 5.20
CA ALA A 154 -26.61 -2.60 5.25
C ALA A 154 -26.19 -3.19 3.90
N VAL A 155 -25.52 -4.33 3.92
CA VAL A 155 -25.33 -5.14 2.71
C VAL A 155 -26.64 -5.87 2.42
N THR A 156 -27.11 -5.84 1.18
CA THR A 156 -28.37 -6.49 0.78
C THR A 156 -28.34 -7.99 1.14
N GLY A 157 -29.34 -8.45 1.90
CA GLY A 157 -29.42 -9.83 2.37
C GLY A 157 -28.35 -10.21 3.41
N GLY A 158 -27.60 -9.24 3.93
CA GLY A 158 -26.51 -9.43 4.88
C GLY A 158 -26.60 -8.52 6.10
N SER A 159 -25.45 -8.27 6.73
CA SER A 159 -25.34 -7.52 7.98
C SER A 159 -25.52 -6.02 7.80
N SER A 160 -26.00 -5.36 8.87
CA SER A 160 -25.87 -3.90 9.02
C SER A 160 -24.39 -3.56 9.21
N VAL A 161 -23.95 -2.51 8.51
CA VAL A 161 -22.58 -1.99 8.51
C VAL A 161 -22.51 -0.66 9.29
N ALA A 162 -23.59 0.12 9.23
CA ALA A 162 -23.78 1.33 10.03
C ALA A 162 -25.22 1.39 10.52
N SER A 163 -25.42 1.86 11.76
CA SER A 163 -26.76 2.18 12.25
C SER A 163 -26.82 3.56 12.88
N LYS A 164 -27.83 4.34 12.51
CA LYS A 164 -28.06 5.73 12.96
C LYS A 164 -26.78 6.58 12.94
N LEU A 165 -25.94 6.38 11.93
CA LEU A 165 -24.69 7.11 11.79
C LEU A 165 -25.01 8.58 11.49
N ALA A 166 -24.63 9.48 12.40
CA ALA A 166 -24.87 10.90 12.22
C ALA A 166 -24.09 11.45 11.02
N PHE A 167 -24.59 12.53 10.43
CA PHE A 167 -23.82 13.32 9.46
C PHE A 167 -22.48 13.78 10.04
N ALA A 168 -21.44 13.78 9.20
CA ALA A 168 -20.05 14.09 9.56
C ALA A 168 -19.44 13.13 10.61
N ALA A 169 -19.97 11.91 10.73
CA ALA A 169 -19.40 10.86 11.56
C ALA A 169 -18.97 9.65 10.73
N ARG A 170 -18.23 8.75 11.37
CA ARG A 170 -17.76 7.49 10.80
C ARG A 170 -18.00 6.30 11.73
N THR A 171 -18.09 5.10 11.16
CA THR A 171 -18.08 3.85 11.93
C THR A 171 -16.66 3.41 12.25
N ASP A 172 -16.53 2.39 13.10
CA ASP A 172 -15.34 1.55 13.08
C ASP A 172 -15.37 0.61 11.85
N TYR A 173 -14.25 -0.07 11.59
CA TYR A 173 -14.18 -1.05 10.51
C TYR A 173 -14.88 -2.35 10.90
N VAL A 174 -15.57 -2.96 9.94
CA VAL A 174 -16.25 -4.25 10.06
C VAL A 174 -15.98 -5.11 8.83
N ASP A 175 -15.90 -6.43 9.02
CA ASP A 175 -15.71 -7.37 7.92
C ASP A 175 -17.07 -7.77 7.33
N VAL A 176 -17.16 -7.76 6.00
CA VAL A 176 -18.32 -8.15 5.20
C VAL A 176 -17.90 -9.16 4.13
N PRO A 177 -18.81 -9.98 3.58
CA PRO A 177 -18.49 -10.82 2.43
C PRO A 177 -17.93 -9.99 1.27
N GLY A 178 -16.82 -10.44 0.68
CA GLY A 178 -16.21 -9.77 -0.47
C GLY A 178 -16.90 -10.12 -1.80
N GLY A 179 -16.78 -9.23 -2.77
CA GLY A 179 -17.31 -9.32 -4.13
C GLY A 179 -18.35 -8.25 -4.45
N THR A 180 -18.98 -8.40 -5.61
CA THR A 180 -20.05 -7.51 -6.08
C THR A 180 -21.29 -7.67 -5.20
N THR A 181 -21.80 -6.57 -4.67
CA THR A 181 -22.98 -6.53 -3.82
C THR A 181 -23.73 -5.22 -3.97
N THR A 182 -24.81 -5.04 -3.21
CA THR A 182 -25.59 -3.80 -3.15
C THR A 182 -25.67 -3.33 -1.72
N LEU A 183 -25.26 -2.09 -1.47
CA LEU A 183 -25.51 -1.40 -0.21
C LEU A 183 -26.94 -0.84 -0.23
N GLN A 184 -27.67 -1.08 0.85
CA GLN A 184 -28.94 -0.40 1.15
C GLN A 184 -28.63 0.74 2.09
N VAL A 185 -28.79 1.97 1.60
CA VAL A 185 -28.53 3.19 2.38
C VAL A 185 -29.83 3.91 2.64
N THR A 186 -30.20 4.06 3.91
CA THR A 186 -31.43 4.75 4.32
C THR A 186 -31.07 6.06 5.00
N GLY A 187 -31.46 7.19 4.40
CA GLY A 187 -31.38 8.51 5.04
C GLY A 187 -32.64 8.79 5.85
N GLY A 188 -32.53 8.88 7.18
CA GLY A 188 -33.67 9.10 8.07
C GLY A 188 -34.72 7.97 8.00
N SER A 189 -36.00 8.32 7.90
CA SER A 189 -37.12 7.35 7.83
C SER A 189 -37.61 7.07 6.40
N GLY A 190 -36.81 7.41 5.38
CA GLY A 190 -37.15 7.22 3.97
C GLY A 190 -37.06 5.76 3.51
N ALA A 191 -37.36 5.53 2.23
CA ALA A 191 -37.06 4.25 1.59
C ALA A 191 -35.53 4.11 1.40
N PRO A 192 -34.98 2.88 1.48
CA PRO A 192 -33.57 2.65 1.22
C PRO A 192 -33.22 2.93 -0.25
N THR A 193 -32.07 3.56 -0.47
CA THR A 193 -31.43 3.68 -1.78
C THR A 193 -30.53 2.46 -2.01
N SER A 194 -30.77 1.72 -3.09
CA SER A 194 -29.94 0.58 -3.48
C SER A 194 -28.75 1.05 -4.32
N LEU A 195 -27.54 0.85 -3.80
CA LEU A 195 -26.29 1.31 -4.41
C LEU A 195 -25.37 0.11 -4.70
N PRO A 196 -25.22 -0.31 -5.96
CA PRO A 196 -24.33 -1.42 -6.31
C PRO A 196 -22.86 -1.02 -6.09
N VAL A 197 -22.08 -1.93 -5.53
CA VAL A 197 -20.65 -1.74 -5.21
C VAL A 197 -19.88 -3.03 -5.46
N ASP A 198 -18.57 -2.92 -5.68
CA ASP A 198 -17.66 -4.05 -5.68
C ASP A 198 -16.68 -3.94 -4.51
N LEU A 199 -16.85 -4.80 -3.51
CA LEU A 199 -16.02 -4.83 -2.32
C LEU A 199 -15.05 -6.01 -2.43
N ALA A 200 -13.99 -5.84 -3.22
CA ALA A 200 -13.07 -6.93 -3.55
C ALA A 200 -12.55 -7.66 -2.29
N ALA A 201 -12.65 -8.99 -2.28
CA ALA A 201 -12.16 -9.81 -1.16
C ALA A 201 -10.66 -9.56 -0.92
N GLY A 202 -10.25 -9.51 0.34
CA GLY A 202 -8.88 -9.15 0.74
C GLY A 202 -8.59 -7.65 0.69
N SER A 203 -9.61 -6.80 0.59
CA SER A 203 -9.45 -5.33 0.56
C SER A 203 -10.07 -4.66 1.78
N VAL A 204 -9.60 -3.45 2.06
CA VAL A 204 -10.11 -2.54 3.09
C VAL A 204 -10.61 -1.27 2.39
N TYR A 205 -11.85 -0.87 2.67
CA TYR A 205 -12.44 0.33 2.07
C TYR A 205 -12.98 1.30 3.12
N SER A 206 -12.89 2.59 2.81
CA SER A 206 -13.76 3.61 3.33
C SER A 206 -14.92 3.81 2.36
N VAL A 207 -16.13 3.45 2.80
CA VAL A 207 -17.39 3.68 2.07
C VAL A 207 -17.90 5.07 2.45
N ILE A 208 -17.81 6.01 1.52
CA ILE A 208 -18.17 7.41 1.76
C ILE A 208 -19.55 7.63 1.14
N VAL A 209 -20.55 7.92 1.98
CA VAL A 209 -21.90 8.25 1.53
C VAL A 209 -21.98 9.75 1.27
N LEU A 210 -22.37 10.14 0.05
CA LEU A 210 -22.40 11.52 -0.42
C LEU A 210 -23.80 11.89 -0.93
N ASP A 211 -24.09 13.18 -0.96
CA ASP A 211 -25.22 13.72 -1.74
C ASP A 211 -24.93 13.55 -3.24
N ASN A 212 -25.91 13.10 -3.99
CA ASN A 212 -25.88 13.07 -5.45
C ASN A 212 -26.44 14.40 -6.01
N SER A 213 -25.95 14.84 -7.18
CA SER A 213 -26.41 16.07 -7.83
C SER A 213 -27.90 16.09 -8.14
N ASP A 214 -28.52 14.92 -8.28
CA ASP A 214 -29.96 14.76 -8.54
C ASP A 214 -30.82 14.76 -7.26
N GLY A 215 -30.22 15.02 -6.09
CA GLY A 215 -30.91 15.06 -4.79
C GLY A 215 -31.09 13.69 -4.11
N GLY A 216 -30.45 12.64 -4.63
CA GLY A 216 -30.37 11.31 -4.01
C GLY A 216 -29.09 11.09 -3.21
N LEU A 217 -28.86 9.86 -2.76
CA LEU A 217 -27.60 9.43 -2.14
C LEU A 217 -26.74 8.67 -3.15
N THR A 218 -25.42 8.80 -3.03
CA THR A 218 -24.44 7.98 -3.74
C THR A 218 -23.35 7.48 -2.79
N VAL A 219 -22.55 6.53 -3.24
CA VAL A 219 -21.40 6.02 -2.51
C VAL A 219 -20.13 6.10 -3.36
N GLN A 220 -19.05 6.55 -2.72
CA GLN A 220 -17.71 6.45 -3.26
C GLN A 220 -16.91 5.46 -2.40
N LEU A 221 -16.23 4.53 -3.05
CA LEU A 221 -15.30 3.63 -2.39
C LEU A 221 -13.89 4.22 -2.46
N ALA A 222 -13.31 4.52 -1.31
CA ALA A 222 -11.88 4.80 -1.22
C ALA A 222 -11.16 3.55 -0.73
N LEU A 223 -10.20 3.05 -1.52
CA LEU A 223 -9.40 1.88 -1.16
C LEU A 223 -8.35 2.29 -0.12
N ASP A 224 -8.40 1.63 1.04
CA ASP A 224 -7.47 1.89 2.16
C ASP A 224 -6.28 0.94 2.10
N ALA A 225 -6.54 -0.34 1.80
CA ALA A 225 -5.52 -1.36 1.60
C ALA A 225 -6.07 -2.49 0.76
N ALA A 226 -5.20 -3.23 0.08
CA ALA A 226 -5.58 -4.44 -0.64
C ALA A 226 -4.48 -5.50 -0.51
N SER A 227 -4.88 -6.77 -0.49
CA SER A 227 -3.90 -7.85 -0.59
C SER A 227 -3.15 -7.78 -1.92
N PRO A 228 -1.88 -8.23 -2.00
CA PRO A 228 -1.12 -8.21 -3.25
C PRO A 228 -1.74 -9.00 -4.41
N GLN A 229 -2.74 -9.84 -4.13
CA GLN A 229 -3.47 -10.62 -5.13
C GLN A 229 -4.65 -9.85 -5.74
N VAL A 230 -5.05 -8.74 -5.12
CA VAL A 230 -6.02 -7.79 -5.68
C VAL A 230 -5.23 -6.82 -6.55
N VAL A 231 -5.31 -7.00 -7.86
CA VAL A 231 -4.68 -6.06 -8.81
C VAL A 231 -5.60 -4.84 -8.95
N PRO A 232 -5.18 -3.62 -8.55
CA PRO A 232 -5.98 -2.43 -8.81
C PRO A 232 -6.16 -2.23 -10.32
N VAL A 233 -7.36 -1.86 -10.74
CA VAL A 233 -7.61 -1.52 -12.15
C VAL A 233 -7.11 -0.10 -12.39
N GLY A 234 -5.84 0.01 -12.79
CA GLY A 234 -5.16 1.28 -13.02
C GLY A 234 -3.67 1.03 -13.11
N GLY A 235 -3.21 0.68 -14.31
CA GLY A 235 -1.80 0.40 -14.54
C GLY A 235 -0.97 1.66 -14.28
N VAL A 236 -0.02 1.57 -13.35
CA VAL A 236 1.13 2.46 -13.41
C VAL A 236 2.05 1.94 -14.51
N GLU A 237 2.22 2.75 -15.54
CA GLU A 237 3.38 2.70 -16.43
C GLU A 237 4.63 2.89 -15.54
N THR A 238 5.10 1.79 -14.94
CA THR A 238 6.43 1.77 -14.33
C THR A 238 7.41 1.88 -15.48
N GLY A 239 7.75 3.13 -15.83
CA GLY A 239 8.65 3.49 -16.90
C GLY A 239 9.98 2.77 -16.71
N ALA A 240 10.12 1.61 -17.34
CA ALA A 240 11.38 0.93 -17.58
C ALA A 240 12.11 1.62 -18.74
N GLY A 241 12.33 2.93 -18.63
CA GLY A 241 13.04 3.75 -19.59
C GLY A 241 14.50 3.91 -19.17
N GLY A 242 15.29 2.84 -19.29
CA GLY A 242 16.66 2.83 -18.79
C GLY A 242 17.65 2.00 -19.61
N THR A 243 17.45 1.83 -20.92
CA THR A 243 18.51 1.32 -21.83
C THR A 243 18.39 1.91 -23.24
N ALA A 244 18.66 3.21 -23.36
CA ALA A 244 19.21 3.77 -24.60
C ALA A 244 20.70 4.00 -24.31
N GLY A 245 21.65 3.29 -24.92
CA GLY A 245 21.84 3.21 -26.36
C GLY A 245 22.94 4.19 -26.75
N GLY A 246 24.15 4.02 -26.18
CA GLY A 246 25.35 4.77 -26.53
C GLY A 246 26.49 3.80 -26.76
N GLN A 247 26.75 3.51 -28.04
CA GLN A 247 27.95 2.82 -28.49
C GLN A 247 29.12 3.78 -28.33
N ASP A 248 30.10 3.45 -27.48
CA ASP A 248 31.52 3.53 -27.82
C ASP A 248 32.39 2.83 -26.76
N ALA A 249 33.47 2.23 -27.25
CA ALA A 249 34.18 1.10 -26.70
C ALA A 249 35.21 1.43 -25.61
N ALA A 250 35.28 0.62 -24.55
CA ALA A 250 36.52 0.07 -23.95
C ALA A 250 36.22 -0.85 -22.74
N THR A 251 36.31 -2.16 -22.96
CA THR A 251 36.88 -3.20 -22.07
C THR A 251 36.87 -3.01 -20.53
N LEU A 252 36.09 -3.82 -19.82
CA LEU A 252 36.54 -4.97 -18.98
C LEU A 252 35.32 -5.70 -18.34
N PRO A 253 35.26 -7.06 -18.34
CA PRO A 253 34.15 -7.83 -17.74
C PRO A 253 34.54 -8.32 -16.34
N LEU A 254 33.78 -7.98 -15.30
CA LEU A 254 33.95 -8.64 -13.99
C LEU A 254 32.65 -8.75 -13.19
N VAL A 255 31.64 -9.45 -13.71
CA VAL A 255 30.59 -10.06 -12.85
C VAL A 255 30.16 -11.46 -13.33
N ALA A 256 30.44 -11.86 -14.57
CA ALA A 256 30.11 -13.22 -15.06
C ALA A 256 31.09 -14.34 -14.60
N GLY A 257 32.18 -14.00 -13.89
CA GLY A 257 33.20 -14.97 -13.46
C GLY A 257 32.88 -15.75 -12.18
N GLY A 258 31.88 -15.32 -11.39
CA GLY A 258 31.62 -15.89 -10.06
C GLY A 258 30.92 -17.25 -10.06
N ILE A 259 30.15 -17.57 -11.11
CA ILE A 259 29.36 -18.81 -11.16
C ILE A 259 30.08 -19.93 -11.93
N ALA A 260 30.97 -19.60 -12.88
CA ALA A 260 31.76 -20.60 -13.61
C ALA A 260 33.02 -21.09 -12.86
N ALA A 261 33.60 -20.27 -11.97
CA ALA A 261 34.79 -20.64 -11.20
C ALA A 261 34.52 -21.66 -10.07
N MET A 262 33.27 -21.74 -9.59
CA MET A 262 32.87 -22.68 -8.54
C MET A 262 32.53 -24.08 -9.06
N ALA A 263 32.26 -24.24 -10.37
CA ALA A 263 32.05 -25.56 -10.98
C ALA A 263 33.37 -26.26 -11.36
N ALA A 264 34.42 -25.49 -11.70
CA ALA A 264 35.71 -26.05 -12.12
C ALA A 264 36.55 -26.62 -10.96
N LEU A 265 36.41 -26.08 -9.73
CA LEU A 265 37.19 -26.55 -8.58
C LEU A 265 36.64 -27.84 -7.93
N ALA A 266 35.37 -28.17 -8.16
CA ALA A 266 34.74 -29.42 -7.73
C ALA A 266 35.08 -30.63 -8.64
N VAL A 267 35.42 -30.38 -9.91
CA VAL A 267 35.82 -31.43 -10.86
C VAL A 267 37.30 -31.78 -10.73
N LEU A 268 38.18 -30.82 -10.40
CA LEU A 268 39.61 -31.08 -10.25
C LEU A 268 39.95 -31.89 -8.98
N THR A 269 39.16 -31.72 -7.91
CA THR A 269 39.32 -32.48 -6.66
C THR A 269 38.81 -33.91 -6.76
N THR A 270 37.86 -34.23 -7.65
CA THR A 270 37.37 -35.60 -7.85
C THR A 270 38.26 -36.44 -8.77
N VAL A 271 39.05 -35.82 -9.65
CA VAL A 271 39.99 -36.51 -10.54
C VAL A 271 41.32 -36.85 -9.86
N LEU A 272 41.81 -36.01 -8.93
CA LEU A 272 43.08 -36.24 -8.23
C LEU A 272 43.01 -37.31 -7.11
N LEU A 273 41.81 -37.72 -6.67
CA LEU A 273 41.64 -38.82 -5.72
C LEU A 273 41.46 -40.21 -6.36
N ARG A 274 41.42 -40.31 -7.69
CA ARG A 274 41.46 -41.60 -8.41
C ARG A 274 42.88 -41.87 -8.92
N SER A 275 43.77 -42.28 -8.02
CA SER A 275 44.99 -42.99 -8.45
C SER A 275 44.68 -44.50 -8.58
N PRO A 276 44.77 -45.09 -9.78
CA PRO A 276 44.66 -46.54 -9.92
C PRO A 276 45.97 -47.20 -9.47
N GLY A 277 45.86 -48.12 -8.51
CA GLY A 277 46.97 -48.91 -7.99
C GLY A 277 47.68 -49.71 -9.09
N THR A 278 49.02 -49.72 -9.00
CA THR A 278 49.92 -50.43 -9.92
C THR A 278 49.72 -51.95 -9.83
N HIS A 279 49.06 -52.53 -10.83
CA HIS A 279 49.06 -53.98 -11.06
C HIS A 279 50.33 -54.36 -11.85
N ARG A 280 51.23 -55.13 -11.23
CA ARG A 280 52.39 -55.74 -11.93
C ARG A 280 51.92 -56.93 -12.79
N PRO A 281 52.35 -57.03 -14.06
CA PRO A 281 52.01 -58.16 -14.92
C PRO A 281 52.93 -59.38 -14.70
N ARG A 282 52.35 -60.58 -14.73
CA ARG A 282 53.08 -61.86 -14.86
C ARG A 282 53.43 -62.08 -16.33
N HIS A 283 54.71 -62.23 -16.64
CA HIS A 283 55.16 -62.73 -17.94
C HIS A 283 54.93 -64.24 -18.05
N ALA A 284 54.21 -64.67 -19.07
CA ALA A 284 54.27 -66.01 -19.62
C ALA A 284 55.13 -65.94 -20.89
N ALA A 285 56.20 -66.74 -20.94
CA ALA A 285 56.97 -67.00 -22.14
C ALA A 285 56.61 -68.39 -22.66
N THR A 286 56.36 -68.49 -23.97
CA THR A 286 56.33 -69.75 -24.71
C THR A 286 57.20 -69.60 -25.96
N ARG A 287 58.25 -70.42 -26.08
CA ARG A 287 58.51 -71.39 -27.16
C ARG A 287 59.99 -71.78 -27.28
N SER A 288 60.14 -73.04 -27.75
CA SER A 288 61.30 -73.78 -28.27
C SER A 288 62.47 -74.05 -27.32
#